data_AF-A0A9K3NXL7-F1
#
_entry.id   AF-A0A9K3NXL7-F1
#
_cell.length_a   1.000
_cell.length_b   1.000
_cell.length_c   1.000
_cell.angle_alpha   90.00
_cell.angle_beta   90.00
_cell.angle_gamma   90.00
#
_symmetry.space_group_name_H-M   'P 1'
#
loop_
_entity.id
_entity.type
_entity.pdbx_description
1 polymer ?
#
loop_
_entity_poly.entity_id
_entity_poly.type
_entity_poly.pdbx_seq_one_letter_code
_entity_poly.pdbx_strand_id
1 'polypeptide(L)'
;MTTTNHRDTPPSLSPDDIIRLAQYHTTAPLHPFLLSPTSHQTLISHLHTLSPATVSQYTSSLLSLLSPSPSLSSLITPLIISYINLFNSHKIPHDRHSFKTLQLFSSHLDNIPITDLQLVSESIVNGFPQINSDPDEAQLLDLLPKCLHTVFNSDEIDKPRDTVNAVFDRVLEFNWSGVLLVKLVSIIREFQFIDKVRVRRFVAKVFDEMHRVELQDLPLLVYQLLVLASKGVNKREVIEGIIVFFGGKAGLEKGGSTIVREVEGTVLLHVNFAVKQDPSLGQEVLGLVRSDVLVIDHFVVGLLLSIARIRRYGENVMGTLKTALSTSYKDYKFSRYIPRYMISFFIFPTIYDSLNNMIKVESTDCLSIIFIHCGCAELLSMV
;
A
#
# COMPACT_ATOMS: atom_id res chain seq x y z
N MET A 1 46.64 42.96 32.22
CA MET A 1 46.52 41.51 32.48
C MET A 1 45.12 41.25 32.99
N THR A 2 44.18 41.05 32.07
CA THR A 2 42.78 40.70 32.35
C THR A 2 42.65 39.21 32.03
N THR A 3 42.65 38.39 33.06
CA THR A 3 42.40 36.95 32.98
C THR A 3 40.94 36.73 32.60
N THR A 4 40.71 36.43 31.33
CA THR A 4 39.42 35.94 30.83
C THR A 4 39.12 34.59 31.47
N ASN A 5 38.09 34.55 32.32
CA ASN A 5 37.56 33.34 32.93
C ASN A 5 37.04 32.38 31.84
N HIS A 6 37.84 31.37 31.49
CA HIS A 6 37.38 30.13 30.86
C HIS A 6 36.70 29.25 31.91
N ARG A 7 35.48 29.61 32.32
CA ARG A 7 34.57 28.72 33.06
C ARG A 7 33.18 28.95 32.48
N ASP A 8 32.48 27.87 32.16
CA ASP A 8 31.06 27.78 31.75
C ASP A 8 30.79 27.21 30.33
N THR A 9 31.72 26.44 29.74
CA THR A 9 31.32 25.44 28.75
C THR A 9 31.03 24.11 29.46
N PRO A 10 29.80 23.58 29.45
CA PRO A 10 29.51 22.28 30.03
C PRO A 10 30.35 21.18 29.36
N PRO A 11 30.79 20.16 30.10
CA PRO A 11 31.64 19.10 29.56
C PRO A 11 30.95 18.42 28.37
N SER A 12 31.70 18.19 27.30
CA SER A 12 31.21 17.48 26.11
C SER A 12 30.87 16.03 26.46
N LEU A 13 29.70 15.57 26.01
CA LEU A 13 29.29 14.19 26.19
C LEU A 13 29.74 13.34 25.00
N SER A 14 30.35 12.18 25.25
CA SER A 14 30.59 11.19 24.21
C SER A 14 29.30 10.44 23.86
N PRO A 15 29.24 9.75 22.70
CA PRO A 15 28.10 8.90 22.36
C PRO A 15 27.78 7.83 23.42
N ASP A 16 28.79 7.21 24.01
CA ASP A 16 28.63 6.21 25.06
C ASP A 16 28.05 6.83 26.34
N ASP A 17 28.44 8.07 26.66
CA ASP A 17 27.87 8.78 27.80
C ASP A 17 26.39 9.06 27.58
N ILE A 18 25.98 9.46 26.37
CA ILE A 18 24.57 9.72 26.03
C ILE A 18 23.75 8.44 26.11
N ILE A 19 24.27 7.32 25.60
CA ILE A 19 23.60 6.02 25.68
C ILE A 19 23.43 5.58 27.13
N ARG A 20 24.48 5.71 27.96
CA ARG A 20 24.42 5.40 29.39
C ARG A 20 23.45 6.32 30.12
N LEU A 21 23.50 7.62 29.86
CA LEU A 21 22.59 8.59 30.47
C LEU A 21 21.14 8.21 30.20
N ALA A 22 20.78 7.88 28.96
CA ALA A 22 19.42 7.46 28.61
C ALA A 22 18.96 6.19 29.35
N GLN A 23 19.86 5.27 29.69
CA GLN A 23 19.51 4.05 30.43
C GLN A 23 19.23 4.30 31.91
N TYR A 24 19.87 5.29 32.53
CA TYR A 24 19.76 5.58 33.96
C TYR A 24 18.86 6.79 34.27
N HIS A 25 18.44 7.54 33.24
CA HIS A 25 17.64 8.74 33.43
C HIS A 25 16.20 8.38 33.82
N THR A 26 15.85 8.62 35.08
CA THR A 26 14.48 8.41 35.60
C THR A 26 13.85 9.69 36.14
N THR A 27 14.63 10.64 36.68
CA THR A 27 14.09 11.88 37.32
C THR A 27 15.09 13.06 37.40
N ALA A 28 16.30 12.95 36.86
CA ALA A 28 17.33 13.99 36.99
C ALA A 28 17.09 15.15 36.00
N PRO A 29 17.58 16.38 36.27
CA PRO A 29 17.58 17.44 35.26
C PRO A 29 18.47 17.06 34.06
N LEU A 30 18.07 17.48 32.86
CA LEU A 30 18.81 17.25 31.62
C LEU A 30 20.23 17.86 31.70
N HIS A 31 21.21 17.14 31.15
CA HIS A 31 22.59 17.60 31.15
C HIS A 31 22.71 18.92 30.37
N PRO A 32 23.34 19.99 30.91
CA PRO A 32 23.39 21.31 30.27
C PRO A 32 23.99 21.31 28.86
N PHE A 33 24.89 20.36 28.57
CA PHE A 33 25.42 20.16 27.21
C PHE A 33 24.31 19.87 26.20
N LEU A 34 23.29 19.07 26.54
CA LEU A 34 22.19 18.73 25.63
C LEU A 34 21.25 19.91 25.38
N LEU A 35 21.19 20.87 26.32
CA LEU A 35 20.34 22.05 26.23
C LEU A 35 21.01 23.22 25.49
N SER A 36 22.32 23.14 25.24
CA SER A 36 23.09 24.22 24.64
C SER A 36 23.02 24.16 23.10
N PRO A 37 22.55 25.20 22.39
CA PRO A 37 22.51 25.20 20.92
C PRO A 37 23.87 24.98 20.26
N THR A 38 24.95 25.35 20.93
CA THR A 38 26.32 25.14 20.45
C THR A 38 26.76 23.69 20.40
N SER A 39 26.10 22.79 21.15
CA SER A 39 26.40 21.35 21.12
C SER A 39 25.69 20.61 19.99
N HIS A 40 24.64 21.20 19.41
CA HIS A 40 23.78 20.53 18.42
C HIS A 40 24.59 20.02 17.22
N GLN A 41 25.52 20.81 16.70
CA GLN A 41 26.39 20.40 15.59
C GLN A 41 27.28 19.21 15.97
N THR A 42 27.80 19.19 17.19
CA THR A 42 28.60 18.06 17.70
C THR A 42 27.75 16.80 17.84
N LEU A 43 26.55 16.92 18.43
CA LEU A 43 25.60 15.81 18.58
C LEU A 43 25.22 15.20 17.23
N ILE A 44 24.97 16.03 16.22
CA ILE A 44 24.67 15.57 14.85
C ILE A 44 25.91 14.91 14.22
N SER A 45 27.10 15.49 14.40
CA SER A 45 28.34 14.94 13.82
C SER A 45 28.63 13.51 14.28
N HIS A 46 28.21 13.15 15.50
CA HIS A 46 28.38 11.79 16.03
C HIS A 46 27.67 10.73 15.19
N LEU A 47 26.54 11.04 14.55
CA LEU A 47 25.83 10.09 13.68
C LEU A 47 26.70 9.62 12.51
N HIS A 48 27.64 10.45 12.05
CA HIS A 48 28.53 10.13 10.95
C HIS A 48 29.85 9.46 11.39
N THR A 49 30.22 9.57 12.67
CA THR A 49 31.44 8.96 13.21
C THR A 49 31.20 7.60 13.86
N LEU A 50 29.96 7.33 14.28
CA LEU A 50 29.57 6.09 14.94
C LEU A 50 29.57 4.91 13.97
N SER A 51 29.70 3.70 14.54
CA SER A 51 29.46 2.48 13.77
C SER A 51 27.98 2.42 13.33
N PRO A 52 27.67 1.92 12.12
CA PRO A 52 26.29 1.83 11.61
C PRO A 52 25.29 1.21 12.60
N ALA A 53 25.70 0.15 13.30
CA ALA A 53 24.86 -0.56 14.27
C ALA A 53 24.54 0.28 15.53
N THR A 54 25.42 1.22 15.88
CA THR A 54 25.26 2.07 17.07
C THR A 54 24.41 3.31 16.79
N VAL A 55 24.27 3.75 15.53
CA VAL A 55 23.57 4.99 15.19
C VAL A 55 22.11 4.99 15.68
N SER A 56 21.36 3.92 15.44
CA SER A 56 19.97 3.82 15.90
C SER A 56 19.85 3.78 17.43
N GLN A 57 20.78 3.11 18.11
CA GLN A 57 20.82 3.13 19.59
C GLN A 57 21.14 4.53 20.14
N TYR A 58 22.16 5.19 19.58
CA TYR A 58 22.52 6.56 19.95
C TYR A 58 21.36 7.54 19.72
N THR A 59 20.73 7.47 18.54
CA THR A 59 19.64 8.38 18.15
C THR A 59 18.42 8.16 19.03
N SER A 60 18.03 6.91 19.30
CA SER A 60 16.91 6.60 20.20
C SER A 60 17.20 7.02 21.65
N SER A 61 18.43 6.85 22.14
CA SER A 61 18.87 7.37 23.44
C SER A 61 18.77 8.90 23.50
N LEU A 62 19.26 9.59 22.48
CA LEU A 62 19.16 11.05 22.37
C LEU A 62 17.69 11.48 22.38
N LEU A 63 16.85 10.94 21.50
CA LEU A 63 15.41 11.25 21.45
C LEU A 63 14.69 10.97 22.78
N SER A 64 15.04 9.89 23.49
CA SER A 64 14.44 9.58 24.79
C SER A 64 14.76 10.60 25.88
N LEU A 65 15.96 11.22 25.81
CA LEU A 65 16.37 12.28 26.72
C LEU A 65 15.73 13.62 26.34
N LEU A 66 15.49 13.87 25.05
CA LEU A 66 14.93 15.13 24.53
C LEU A 66 13.42 15.32 24.75
N SER A 67 12.79 14.54 25.66
CA SER A 67 11.36 14.60 26.05
C SER A 67 10.81 16.04 26.07
N PRO A 68 9.57 16.28 25.59
CA PRO A 68 9.21 17.38 24.71
C PRO A 68 9.38 18.73 25.42
N SER A 69 10.59 19.28 25.31
CA SER A 69 10.86 20.66 25.70
C SER A 69 10.94 21.51 24.42
N PRO A 70 10.21 22.64 24.35
CA PRO A 70 10.15 23.47 23.15
C PRO A 70 11.52 24.05 22.75
N SER A 71 12.45 24.14 23.70
CA SER A 71 13.85 24.57 23.49
C SER A 71 14.66 23.65 22.57
N LEU A 72 14.28 22.37 22.44
CA LEU A 72 15.04 21.35 21.72
C LEU A 72 14.52 21.09 20.29
N SER A 73 13.48 21.81 19.86
CA SER A 73 12.95 21.79 18.48
C SER A 73 14.04 22.01 17.42
N SER A 74 14.99 22.92 17.70
CA SER A 74 16.11 23.25 16.81
C SER A 74 17.12 22.11 16.58
N LEU A 75 17.14 21.08 17.43
CA LEU A 75 17.99 19.88 17.24
C LEU A 75 17.25 18.76 16.51
N ILE A 76 15.92 18.67 16.66
CA ILE A 76 15.13 17.54 16.15
C ILE A 76 15.13 17.52 14.62
N THR A 77 14.90 18.67 13.97
CA THR A 77 14.93 18.77 12.49
C THR A 77 16.26 18.30 11.89
N PRO A 78 17.43 18.87 12.26
CA PRO A 78 18.67 18.43 11.65
C PRO A 78 19.04 16.98 12.02
N LEU A 79 18.61 16.50 13.20
CA LEU A 79 18.79 15.10 13.61
C LEU A 79 17.99 14.15 12.72
N ILE A 80 16.69 14.41 12.49
CA ILE A 80 15.84 13.54 11.65
C ILE A 80 16.30 13.58 10.19
N ILE A 81 16.68 14.74 9.66
CA ILE A 81 17.21 14.87 8.30
C ILE A 81 18.52 14.09 8.14
N SER A 82 19.44 14.22 9.10
CA SER A 82 20.69 13.45 9.09
C SER A 82 20.42 11.94 9.16
N TYR A 83 19.46 11.52 9.98
CA TYR A 83 19.08 10.11 10.10
C TYR A 83 18.44 9.59 8.80
N ILE A 84 17.52 10.33 8.18
CA ILE A 84 16.92 10.00 6.87
C ILE A 84 18.00 9.85 5.81
N ASN A 85 18.97 10.77 5.76
CA ASN A 85 20.07 10.70 4.79
C ASN A 85 20.93 9.44 4.99
N LEU A 86 21.23 9.06 6.24
CA LEU A 86 21.96 7.83 6.55
C LEU A 86 21.15 6.58 6.19
N PHE A 87 19.84 6.60 6.47
CA PHE A 87 18.92 5.51 6.16
C PHE A 87 18.81 5.28 4.64
N ASN A 88 18.54 6.34 3.87
CA ASN A 88 18.41 6.28 2.40
C ASN A 88 19.74 5.91 1.72
N SER A 89 20.87 6.31 2.29
CA SER A 89 22.20 5.96 1.77
C SER A 89 22.69 4.57 2.20
N HIS A 90 21.85 3.76 2.86
CA HIS A 90 22.17 2.42 3.35
C HIS A 90 23.40 2.40 4.27
N LYS A 91 23.69 3.53 4.94
CA LYS A 91 24.80 3.66 5.89
C LYS A 91 24.44 3.19 7.31
N ILE A 92 23.16 2.90 7.55
CA ILE A 92 22.65 2.30 8.78
C ILE A 92 21.78 1.08 8.44
N PRO A 93 21.72 0.07 9.30
CA PRO A 93 20.85 -1.09 9.09
C PRO A 93 19.38 -0.71 9.08
N HIS A 94 18.56 -1.40 8.28
CA HIS A 94 17.10 -1.30 8.34
C HIS A 94 16.57 -2.43 9.23
N ASP A 95 16.80 -2.31 10.53
CA ASP A 95 16.47 -3.36 11.49
C ASP A 95 15.43 -2.90 12.53
N ARG A 96 15.17 -3.78 13.52
CA ARG A 96 14.26 -3.48 14.63
C ARG A 96 14.68 -2.23 15.44
N HIS A 97 15.97 -1.89 15.51
CA HIS A 97 16.44 -0.70 16.20
C HIS A 97 16.13 0.56 15.39
N SER A 98 16.30 0.50 14.08
CA SER A 98 15.91 1.59 13.18
C SER A 98 14.40 1.82 13.21
N PHE A 99 13.59 0.76 13.13
CA PHE A 99 12.14 0.86 13.28
C PHE A 99 11.72 1.54 14.60
N LYS A 100 12.30 1.12 15.75
CA LYS A 100 12.04 1.76 17.05
C LYS A 100 12.44 3.24 17.06
N THR A 101 13.55 3.58 16.42
CA THR A 101 14.02 4.97 16.31
C THR A 101 13.04 5.82 15.51
N LEU A 102 12.50 5.28 14.41
CA LEU A 102 11.45 5.95 13.63
C LEU A 102 10.16 6.13 14.43
N GLN A 103 9.75 5.15 15.25
CA GLN A 103 8.61 5.31 16.14
C GLN A 103 8.82 6.46 17.16
N LEU A 104 10.04 6.63 17.67
CA LEU A 104 10.39 7.77 18.54
C LEU A 104 10.39 9.08 17.78
N PHE A 105 10.87 9.13 16.53
CA PHE A 105 10.74 10.34 15.72
C PHE A 105 9.27 10.73 15.52
N SER A 106 8.38 9.75 15.28
CA SER A 106 6.95 9.98 15.13
C SER A 106 6.33 10.72 16.32
N SER A 107 6.75 10.42 17.56
CA SER A 107 6.25 11.13 18.75
C SER A 107 6.75 12.58 18.87
N HIS A 108 7.81 12.95 18.15
CA HIS A 108 8.41 14.28 18.19
C HIS A 108 8.01 15.17 17.00
N LEU A 109 7.37 14.63 15.97
CA LEU A 109 6.98 15.39 14.76
C LEU A 109 6.10 16.61 15.06
N ASP A 110 5.26 16.56 16.09
CA ASP A 110 4.35 17.65 16.45
C ASP A 110 5.09 18.88 17.05
N ASN A 111 6.35 18.72 17.44
CA ASN A 111 7.19 19.78 17.98
C ASN A 111 8.13 20.42 16.94
N ILE A 112 8.08 19.95 15.69
CA ILE A 112 8.92 20.43 14.60
C ILE A 112 8.21 21.62 13.91
N PRO A 113 8.92 22.72 13.61
CA PRO A 113 8.35 23.82 12.83
C PRO A 113 7.77 23.34 11.50
N ILE A 114 6.68 23.97 11.04
CA ILE A 114 5.95 23.51 9.86
C ILE A 114 6.81 23.59 8.58
N THR A 115 7.66 24.61 8.45
CA THR A 115 8.63 24.73 7.34
C THR A 115 9.61 23.55 7.30
N ASP A 116 10.02 23.08 8.46
CA ASP A 116 10.97 21.98 8.60
C ASP A 116 10.29 20.64 8.33
N LEU A 117 9.02 20.47 8.70
CA LEU A 117 8.23 19.28 8.35
C LEU A 117 8.06 19.11 6.83
N GLN A 118 8.00 20.20 6.08
CA GLN A 118 8.03 20.14 4.61
C GLN A 118 9.36 19.55 4.12
N LEU A 119 10.49 20.04 4.63
CA LEU A 119 11.82 19.50 4.29
C LEU A 119 11.95 18.01 4.67
N VAL A 120 11.41 17.60 5.82
CA VAL A 120 11.37 16.18 6.23
C VAL A 120 10.55 15.36 5.24
N SER A 121 9.35 15.83 4.88
CA SER A 121 8.48 15.15 3.91
C SER A 121 9.16 15.02 2.55
N GLU A 122 9.81 16.08 2.09
CA GLU A 122 10.55 16.08 0.83
C GLU A 122 11.75 15.12 0.85
N SER A 123 12.48 15.06 1.97
CA SER A 123 13.62 14.15 2.14
C SER A 123 13.19 12.67 2.12
N ILE A 124 12.06 12.34 2.75
CA ILE A 124 11.46 11.00 2.69
C ILE A 124 11.10 10.64 1.25
N VAL A 125 10.41 11.53 0.53
CA VAL A 125 9.99 11.30 -0.86
C VAL A 125 11.18 11.18 -1.81
N ASN A 126 12.25 11.95 -1.59
CA ASN A 126 13.50 11.82 -2.36
C ASN A 126 14.22 10.48 -2.13
N GLY A 127 13.85 9.73 -1.07
CA GLY A 127 14.33 8.39 -0.75
C GLY A 127 13.60 7.26 -1.49
N PHE A 128 12.60 7.56 -2.32
CA PHE A 128 11.80 6.52 -2.99
C PHE A 128 12.59 5.67 -4.00
N PRO A 129 13.49 6.22 -4.84
CA PRO A 129 14.30 5.44 -5.76
C PRO A 129 15.20 4.38 -5.10
N GLN A 130 15.44 4.51 -3.79
CA GLN A 130 16.28 3.62 -3.01
C GLN A 130 15.51 2.38 -2.51
N ILE A 131 14.17 2.41 -2.52
CA ILE A 131 13.30 1.31 -2.08
C ILE A 131 13.06 0.36 -3.25
N ASN A 132 13.69 -0.81 -3.24
CA ASN A 132 13.71 -1.72 -4.37
C ASN A 132 13.21 -3.13 -4.02
N SER A 133 13.73 -3.72 -2.95
CA SER A 133 13.61 -5.17 -2.73
C SER A 133 13.23 -5.56 -1.31
N ASP A 134 13.67 -4.82 -0.30
CA ASP A 134 13.40 -5.16 1.10
C ASP A 134 12.27 -4.28 1.67
N PRO A 135 11.18 -4.86 2.22
CA PRO A 135 10.15 -4.11 2.93
C PRO A 135 10.68 -3.15 4.01
N ASP A 136 11.82 -3.48 4.62
CA ASP A 136 12.44 -2.65 5.65
C ASP A 136 13.02 -1.34 5.09
N GLU A 137 13.36 -1.27 3.79
CA GLU A 137 13.75 -0.03 3.10
C GLU A 137 12.62 1.02 3.12
N ALA A 138 11.38 0.58 3.23
CA ALA A 138 10.20 1.44 3.19
C ALA A 138 9.74 1.95 4.57
N GLN A 139 10.46 1.63 5.66
CA GLN A 139 10.07 2.02 7.03
C GLN A 139 9.93 3.53 7.22
N LEU A 140 10.73 4.35 6.53
CA LEU A 140 10.63 5.82 6.60
C LEU A 140 9.26 6.37 6.18
N LEU A 141 8.54 5.66 5.30
CA LEU A 141 7.23 6.08 4.83
C LEU A 141 6.18 6.11 5.95
N ASP A 142 6.41 5.45 7.09
CA ASP A 142 5.51 5.51 8.26
C ASP A 142 5.45 6.91 8.90
N LEU A 143 6.43 7.77 8.63
CA LEU A 143 6.44 9.16 9.11
C LEU A 143 5.67 10.11 8.18
N LEU A 144 5.56 9.78 6.90
CA LEU A 144 5.04 10.68 5.87
C LEU A 144 3.57 11.09 6.12
N PRO A 145 2.63 10.18 6.44
CA PRO A 145 1.25 10.58 6.69
C PRO A 145 1.13 11.59 7.83
N LYS A 146 1.88 11.39 8.93
CA LYS A 146 1.86 12.31 10.07
C LYS A 146 2.45 13.67 9.70
N CYS A 147 3.58 13.70 8.98
CA CYS A 147 4.17 14.96 8.52
C CYS A 147 3.17 15.77 7.68
N LEU A 148 2.54 15.14 6.69
CA LEU A 148 1.59 15.82 5.82
C LEU A 148 0.28 16.19 6.55
N HIS A 149 -0.17 15.39 7.50
CA HIS A 149 -1.34 15.71 8.32
C HIS A 149 -1.11 16.96 9.17
N THR A 150 0.07 17.06 9.81
CA THR A 150 0.43 18.23 10.62
C THR A 150 0.57 19.49 9.74
N VAL A 151 1.20 19.37 8.57
CA VAL A 151 1.26 20.47 7.59
C VAL A 151 -0.14 20.86 7.11
N PHE A 152 -1.01 19.90 6.84
CA PHE A 152 -2.37 20.15 6.33
C PHE A 152 -3.25 20.93 7.32
N ASN A 153 -3.12 20.64 8.62
CA ASN A 153 -3.91 21.28 9.67
C ASN A 153 -3.27 22.58 10.23
N SER A 154 -2.16 23.03 9.66
CA SER A 154 -1.48 24.24 10.13
C SER A 154 -2.12 25.51 9.60
N ASP A 155 -2.31 26.49 10.48
CA ASP A 155 -2.71 27.86 10.14
C ASP A 155 -1.52 28.76 9.75
N GLU A 156 -0.27 28.27 9.87
CA GLU A 156 0.94 29.05 9.57
C GLU A 156 1.19 29.21 8.06
N ILE A 157 0.57 28.37 7.23
CA ILE A 157 0.72 28.38 5.78
C ILE A 157 -0.56 28.94 5.15
N ASP A 158 -0.41 29.87 4.19
CA ASP A 158 -1.54 30.45 3.44
C ASP A 158 -2.36 29.40 2.65
N LYS A 159 -1.71 28.30 2.22
CA LYS A 159 -2.30 27.21 1.40
C LYS A 159 -1.75 25.82 1.74
N PRO A 160 -2.03 25.27 2.93
CA PRO A 160 -1.47 24.00 3.38
C PRO A 160 -1.86 22.82 2.46
N ARG A 161 -3.06 22.88 1.87
CA ARG A 161 -3.54 21.91 0.88
C ARG A 161 -2.65 21.85 -0.36
N ASP A 162 -2.21 22.99 -0.89
CA ASP A 162 -1.40 23.04 -2.11
C ASP A 162 -0.02 22.46 -1.86
N THR A 163 0.58 22.77 -0.70
CA THR A 163 1.86 22.18 -0.26
C THR A 163 1.77 20.66 -0.17
N VAL A 164 0.76 20.14 0.53
CA VAL A 164 0.59 18.69 0.73
C VAL A 164 0.29 17.99 -0.60
N ASN A 165 -0.51 18.62 -1.46
CA ASN A 165 -0.79 18.14 -2.80
C ASN A 165 0.46 18.09 -3.67
N ALA A 166 1.36 19.08 -3.60
CA ALA A 166 2.61 19.09 -4.34
C ALA A 166 3.53 17.93 -3.91
N VAL A 167 3.61 17.64 -2.61
CA VAL A 167 4.34 16.46 -2.12
C VAL A 167 3.72 15.17 -2.65
N PHE A 168 2.39 15.05 -2.64
CA PHE A 168 1.69 13.87 -3.14
C PHE A 168 1.80 13.73 -4.67
N ASP A 169 1.84 14.82 -5.41
CA ASP A 169 2.10 14.79 -6.86
C ASP A 169 3.49 14.21 -7.14
N ARG A 170 4.52 14.57 -6.35
CA ARG A 170 5.84 13.94 -6.46
C ARG A 170 5.79 12.44 -6.17
N VAL A 171 5.04 12.00 -5.15
CA VAL A 171 4.79 10.56 -4.89
C VAL A 171 4.24 9.86 -6.14
N LEU A 172 3.31 10.51 -6.86
CA LEU A 172 2.72 10.00 -8.10
C LEU A 172 3.65 10.10 -9.32
N GLU A 173 4.73 10.88 -9.28
CA GLU A 173 5.69 11.03 -10.37
C GLU A 173 6.80 9.96 -10.35
N PHE A 174 7.17 9.44 -9.16
CA PHE A 174 8.21 8.40 -9.04
C PHE A 174 7.79 7.04 -9.61
N ASN A 175 8.72 6.29 -10.19
CA ASN A 175 8.48 4.88 -10.52
C ASN A 175 8.41 4.04 -9.24
N TRP A 176 7.37 3.24 -9.08
CA TRP A 176 7.21 2.42 -7.87
C TRP A 176 7.81 1.03 -8.06
N SER A 177 8.68 0.61 -7.15
CA SER A 177 9.02 -0.81 -6.97
C SER A 177 7.81 -1.56 -6.40
N GLY A 178 7.81 -2.90 -6.48
CA GLY A 178 6.75 -3.71 -5.88
C GLY A 178 6.61 -3.46 -4.38
N VAL A 179 7.74 -3.36 -3.68
CA VAL A 179 7.81 -3.06 -2.25
C VAL A 179 7.24 -1.68 -1.93
N LEU A 180 7.66 -0.64 -2.66
CA LEU A 180 7.16 0.72 -2.46
C LEU A 180 5.65 0.79 -2.70
N LEU A 181 5.15 0.13 -3.75
CA LEU A 181 3.73 0.06 -4.06
C LEU A 181 2.92 -0.55 -2.90
N VAL A 182 3.34 -1.71 -2.39
CA VAL A 182 2.69 -2.38 -1.26
C VAL A 182 2.67 -1.47 -0.04
N LYS A 183 3.78 -0.80 0.28
CA LYS A 183 3.85 0.15 1.39
C LYS A 183 2.89 1.32 1.18
N LEU A 184 2.89 1.97 0.02
CA LEU A 184 2.03 3.11 -0.30
C LEU A 184 0.55 2.78 -0.16
N VAL A 185 0.12 1.61 -0.66
CA VAL A 185 -1.27 1.15 -0.51
C VAL A 185 -1.63 0.86 0.95
N SER A 186 -0.68 0.41 1.77
CA SER A 186 -0.93 0.18 3.21
C SER A 186 -1.18 1.48 3.99
N ILE A 187 -0.56 2.59 3.58
CA ILE A 187 -0.64 3.88 4.28
C ILE A 187 -1.62 4.87 3.65
N ILE A 188 -2.09 4.65 2.42
CA ILE A 188 -2.96 5.61 1.70
C ILE A 188 -4.23 6.01 2.49
N ARG A 189 -4.75 5.13 3.35
CA ARG A 189 -5.89 5.40 4.23
C ARG A 189 -5.66 6.54 5.23
N GLU A 190 -4.40 6.88 5.47
CA GLU A 190 -3.97 7.94 6.39
C GLU A 190 -3.90 9.31 5.68
N PHE A 191 -3.96 9.33 4.34
CA PHE A 191 -3.97 10.53 3.51
C PHE A 191 -5.39 11.05 3.23
N GLN A 192 -6.24 11.16 4.26
CA GLN A 192 -7.65 11.55 4.11
C GLN A 192 -7.85 12.98 3.60
N PHE A 193 -6.81 13.80 3.66
CA PHE A 193 -6.80 15.20 3.22
C PHE A 193 -6.58 15.37 1.71
N ILE A 194 -6.11 14.33 1.01
CA ILE A 194 -5.85 14.37 -0.44
C ILE A 194 -7.18 14.36 -1.22
N ASP A 195 -7.24 15.15 -2.28
CA ASP A 195 -8.45 15.28 -3.09
C ASP A 195 -8.73 14.02 -3.94
N LYS A 196 -10.00 13.89 -4.36
CA LYS A 196 -10.47 12.73 -5.12
C LYS A 196 -9.76 12.52 -6.46
N VAL A 197 -9.27 13.58 -7.11
CA VAL A 197 -8.59 13.47 -8.41
C VAL A 197 -7.24 12.77 -8.23
N ARG A 198 -6.46 13.18 -7.22
CA ARG A 198 -5.20 12.53 -6.88
C ARG A 198 -5.38 11.11 -6.39
N VAL A 199 -6.42 10.84 -5.61
CA VAL A 199 -6.74 9.46 -5.19
C VAL A 199 -7.12 8.58 -6.38
N ARG A 200 -7.82 9.10 -7.39
CA ARG A 200 -8.07 8.38 -8.66
C ARG A 200 -6.78 8.08 -9.42
N ARG A 201 -5.89 9.07 -9.57
CA ARG A 201 -4.56 8.88 -10.18
C ARG A 201 -3.74 7.84 -9.43
N PHE A 202 -3.78 7.86 -8.10
CA PHE A 202 -3.14 6.87 -7.25
C PHE A 202 -3.67 5.47 -7.55
N VAL A 203 -4.99 5.26 -7.52
CA VAL A 203 -5.60 3.95 -7.77
C VAL A 203 -5.27 3.45 -9.18
N ALA A 204 -5.36 4.30 -10.20
CA ALA A 204 -4.99 3.94 -11.57
C ALA A 204 -3.52 3.46 -11.64
N LYS A 205 -2.61 4.24 -11.06
CA LYS A 205 -1.19 3.90 -11.03
C LYS A 205 -0.88 2.62 -10.25
N VAL A 206 -1.63 2.33 -9.18
CA VAL A 206 -1.51 1.05 -8.47
C VAL A 206 -1.73 -0.12 -9.43
N PHE A 207 -2.78 -0.09 -10.24
CA PHE A 207 -3.05 -1.17 -11.19
C PHE A 207 -2.04 -1.22 -12.34
N ASP A 208 -1.54 -0.07 -12.80
CA ASP A 208 -0.47 -0.02 -13.82
C ASP A 208 0.81 -0.70 -13.32
N GLU A 209 1.15 -0.52 -12.04
CA GLU A 209 2.41 -1.00 -11.44
C GLU A 209 2.26 -2.33 -10.68
N MET A 210 1.04 -2.86 -10.55
CA MET A 210 0.73 -4.09 -9.77
C MET A 210 1.48 -5.32 -10.29
N HIS A 211 1.86 -5.35 -11.56
CA HIS A 211 2.68 -6.40 -12.18
C HIS A 211 4.11 -6.52 -11.61
N ARG A 212 4.57 -5.50 -10.85
CA ARG A 212 5.87 -5.50 -10.16
C ARG A 212 5.83 -6.13 -8.78
N VAL A 213 4.63 -6.37 -8.24
CA VAL A 213 4.43 -6.96 -6.91
C VAL A 213 4.58 -8.47 -7.00
N GLU A 214 5.14 -9.09 -5.96
CA GLU A 214 5.23 -10.54 -5.89
C GLU A 214 3.84 -11.16 -5.82
N LEU A 215 3.65 -12.30 -6.49
CA LEU A 215 2.34 -12.95 -6.59
C LEU A 215 1.72 -13.24 -5.22
N GLN A 216 2.54 -13.59 -4.23
CA GLN A 216 2.12 -13.88 -2.86
C GLN A 216 1.63 -12.65 -2.08
N ASP A 217 2.06 -11.45 -2.47
CA ASP A 217 1.65 -10.19 -1.81
C ASP A 217 0.39 -9.59 -2.44
N LEU A 218 0.03 -10.00 -3.66
CA LEU A 218 -1.16 -9.52 -4.36
C LEU A 218 -2.46 -9.70 -3.56
N PRO A 219 -2.74 -10.84 -2.89
CA PRO A 219 -3.96 -10.97 -2.10
C PRO A 219 -4.07 -9.94 -0.98
N LEU A 220 -2.96 -9.65 -0.28
CA LEU A 220 -2.92 -8.65 0.78
C LEU A 220 -3.13 -7.25 0.20
N LEU A 221 -2.48 -6.94 -0.92
CA LEU A 221 -2.65 -5.67 -1.64
C LEU A 221 -4.11 -5.45 -2.04
N VAL A 222 -4.75 -6.46 -2.64
CA VAL A 222 -6.16 -6.42 -3.03
C VAL A 222 -7.06 -6.23 -1.82
N TYR A 223 -6.78 -6.92 -0.71
CA TYR A 223 -7.53 -6.71 0.53
C TYR A 223 -7.47 -5.24 0.99
N GLN A 224 -6.30 -4.62 0.99
CA GLN A 224 -6.17 -3.20 1.34
C GLN A 224 -6.96 -2.29 0.38
N LEU A 225 -6.91 -2.55 -0.93
CA LEU A 225 -7.71 -1.82 -1.92
C LEU A 225 -9.22 -1.96 -1.67
N LEU A 226 -9.70 -3.15 -1.34
CA LEU A 226 -11.11 -3.39 -1.00
C LEU A 226 -11.54 -2.70 0.29
N VAL A 227 -10.65 -2.58 1.27
CA VAL A 227 -10.89 -1.80 2.49
C VAL A 227 -11.02 -0.31 2.15
N LEU A 228 -10.19 0.22 1.25
CA LEU A 228 -10.32 1.61 0.77
C LEU A 228 -11.63 1.81 0.00
N ALA A 229 -11.97 0.89 -0.89
CA ALA A 229 -13.21 0.91 -1.65
C ALA A 229 -14.43 0.95 -0.71
N SER A 230 -14.49 0.07 0.30
CA SER A 230 -15.57 0.03 1.30
C SER A 230 -15.79 1.38 2.01
N LYS A 231 -14.75 2.22 2.14
CA LYS A 231 -14.84 3.56 2.73
C LYS A 231 -15.39 4.64 1.78
N GLY A 232 -15.83 4.29 0.57
CA GLY A 232 -16.37 5.24 -0.40
C GLY A 232 -15.37 5.75 -1.43
N VAL A 233 -14.14 5.26 -1.41
CA VAL A 233 -13.07 5.75 -2.28
C VAL A 233 -13.01 4.92 -3.56
N ASN A 234 -13.40 5.52 -4.70
CA ASN A 234 -13.25 4.94 -6.05
C ASN A 234 -13.68 3.47 -6.17
N LYS A 235 -14.85 3.13 -5.60
CA LYS A 235 -15.35 1.74 -5.52
C LYS A 235 -15.34 1.06 -6.88
N ARG A 236 -15.91 1.71 -7.89
CA ARG A 236 -16.02 1.17 -9.23
C ARG A 236 -14.66 0.94 -9.85
N GLU A 237 -13.77 1.92 -9.78
CA GLU A 237 -12.42 1.87 -10.36
C GLU A 237 -11.56 0.79 -9.69
N VAL A 238 -11.70 0.59 -8.38
CA VAL A 238 -11.01 -0.49 -7.66
C VAL A 238 -11.51 -1.87 -8.11
N ILE A 239 -12.82 -2.07 -8.17
CA ILE A 239 -13.40 -3.36 -8.60
C ILE A 239 -13.05 -3.65 -10.07
N GLU A 240 -13.17 -2.64 -10.94
CA GLU A 240 -12.82 -2.74 -12.34
C GLU A 240 -11.33 -3.09 -12.51
N GLY A 241 -10.43 -2.40 -11.82
CA GLY A 241 -8.99 -2.68 -11.88
C GLY A 241 -8.64 -4.09 -11.42
N ILE A 242 -9.27 -4.60 -10.34
CA ILE A 242 -9.08 -5.99 -9.89
C ILE A 242 -9.52 -6.97 -10.99
N ILE A 243 -10.70 -6.76 -11.57
CA ILE A 243 -11.21 -7.65 -12.61
C ILE A 243 -10.30 -7.65 -13.84
N VAL A 244 -9.93 -6.46 -14.33
CA VAL A 244 -9.08 -6.32 -15.52
C VAL A 244 -7.70 -6.94 -15.28
N PHE A 245 -7.10 -6.75 -14.10
CA PHE A 245 -5.78 -7.27 -13.79
C PHE A 245 -5.75 -8.81 -13.76
N PHE A 246 -6.68 -9.44 -13.06
CA PHE A 246 -6.71 -10.91 -12.90
C PHE A 246 -7.39 -11.63 -14.07
N GLY A 247 -8.24 -10.94 -14.84
CA GLY A 247 -8.81 -11.46 -16.09
C GLY A 247 -7.81 -11.48 -17.25
N GLY A 248 -6.82 -10.58 -17.21
CA GLY A 248 -5.76 -10.47 -18.22
C GLY A 248 -4.64 -11.50 -18.05
N LYS A 249 -4.14 -12.05 -19.16
CA LYS A 249 -2.97 -12.96 -19.15
C LYS A 249 -1.66 -12.26 -18.76
N ALA A 250 -1.53 -10.97 -19.06
CA ALA A 250 -0.30 -10.19 -18.88
C ALA A 250 0.08 -9.93 -17.41
N GLY A 251 -0.90 -9.92 -16.49
CA GLY A 251 -0.66 -9.58 -15.07
C GLY A 251 0.03 -10.69 -14.27
N LEU A 252 -0.04 -11.94 -14.75
CA LEU A 252 0.28 -13.14 -13.96
C LEU A 252 1.34 -14.06 -14.62
N GLU A 253 2.00 -13.60 -15.69
CA GLU A 253 2.94 -14.38 -16.51
C GLU A 253 4.18 -14.89 -15.74
N LYS A 254 4.48 -14.30 -14.57
CA LYS A 254 5.66 -14.62 -13.76
C LYS A 254 5.50 -15.89 -12.91
N GLY A 255 4.31 -16.47 -12.81
CA GLY A 255 4.01 -17.60 -11.92
C GLY A 255 3.76 -18.92 -12.64
N GLY A 256 4.13 -20.02 -11.99
CA GLY A 256 3.61 -21.34 -12.37
C GLY A 256 2.08 -21.37 -12.20
N SER A 257 1.39 -22.07 -13.11
CA SER A 257 -0.08 -22.14 -13.17
C SER A 257 -0.77 -22.41 -11.82
N THR A 258 -0.16 -23.22 -10.94
CA THR A 258 -0.70 -23.52 -9.60
C THR A 258 -0.71 -22.31 -8.67
N ILE A 259 0.41 -21.57 -8.60
CA ILE A 259 0.55 -20.40 -7.70
C ILE A 259 -0.42 -19.30 -8.12
N VAL A 260 -0.53 -19.06 -9.44
CA VAL A 260 -1.47 -18.09 -9.99
C VAL A 260 -2.91 -18.41 -9.56
N ARG A 261 -3.31 -19.68 -9.64
CA ARG A 261 -4.65 -20.13 -9.24
C ARG A 261 -4.91 -20.00 -7.74
N GLU A 262 -3.91 -20.24 -6.89
CA GLU A 262 -4.03 -20.06 -5.44
C GLU A 262 -4.21 -18.58 -5.07
N VAL A 263 -3.45 -17.70 -5.72
CA VAL A 263 -3.56 -16.25 -5.57
C VAL A 263 -4.94 -15.76 -6.03
N GLU A 264 -5.38 -16.16 -7.23
CA GLU A 264 -6.72 -15.85 -7.73
C GLU A 264 -7.81 -16.33 -6.76
N GLY A 265 -7.73 -17.57 -6.28
CA GLY A 265 -8.69 -18.13 -5.31
C GLY A 265 -8.78 -17.30 -4.03
N THR A 266 -7.63 -16.82 -3.53
CA THR A 266 -7.56 -15.98 -2.32
C THR A 266 -8.14 -14.58 -2.58
N VAL A 267 -7.86 -14.01 -3.76
CA VAL A 267 -8.44 -12.74 -4.19
C VAL A 267 -9.97 -12.85 -4.30
N LEU A 268 -10.49 -13.93 -4.89
CA LEU A 268 -11.93 -14.19 -4.96
C LEU A 268 -12.56 -14.28 -3.56
N LEU A 269 -11.86 -14.88 -2.59
CA LEU A 269 -12.30 -14.94 -1.20
C LEU A 269 -12.33 -13.54 -0.56
N HIS A 270 -11.29 -12.71 -0.77
CA HIS A 270 -11.26 -11.35 -0.26
C HIS A 270 -12.38 -10.48 -0.84
N VAL A 271 -12.63 -10.56 -2.16
CA VAL A 271 -13.75 -9.84 -2.77
C VAL A 271 -15.08 -10.34 -2.22
N ASN A 272 -15.27 -11.66 -2.08
CA ASN A 272 -16.48 -12.22 -1.48
C ASN A 272 -16.73 -11.68 -0.06
N PHE A 273 -15.68 -11.66 0.77
CA PHE A 273 -15.76 -11.12 2.12
C PHE A 273 -16.09 -9.62 2.11
N ALA A 274 -15.43 -8.83 1.27
CA ALA A 274 -15.70 -7.41 1.13
C ALA A 274 -17.15 -7.14 0.69
N VAL A 275 -17.68 -7.91 -0.28
CA VAL A 275 -19.08 -7.81 -0.73
C VAL A 275 -20.06 -8.22 0.36
N LYS A 276 -19.73 -9.21 1.21
CA LYS A 276 -20.55 -9.57 2.37
C LYS A 276 -20.69 -8.39 3.33
N GLN A 277 -19.58 -7.70 3.63
CA GLN A 277 -19.52 -6.57 4.55
C GLN A 277 -20.14 -5.28 3.96
N ASP A 278 -19.84 -4.97 2.70
CA ASP A 278 -20.38 -3.83 1.97
C ASP A 278 -21.13 -4.30 0.70
N PRO A 279 -22.48 -4.42 0.75
CA PRO A 279 -23.28 -4.81 -0.40
C PRO A 279 -23.13 -3.90 -1.63
N SER A 280 -22.71 -2.66 -1.47
CA SER A 280 -22.55 -1.75 -2.62
C SER A 280 -21.41 -2.18 -3.55
N LEU A 281 -20.37 -2.84 -3.02
CA LEU A 281 -19.31 -3.43 -3.86
C LEU A 281 -19.86 -4.52 -4.79
N GLY A 282 -20.80 -5.34 -4.29
CA GLY A 282 -21.45 -6.35 -5.13
C GLY A 282 -22.31 -5.75 -6.24
N GLN A 283 -22.86 -4.56 -6.01
CA GLN A 283 -23.59 -3.83 -7.06
C GLN A 283 -22.64 -3.28 -8.12
N GLU A 284 -21.46 -2.79 -7.73
CA GLU A 284 -20.43 -2.37 -8.70
C GLU A 284 -19.97 -3.54 -9.57
N VAL A 285 -19.69 -4.71 -8.99
CA VAL A 285 -19.32 -5.92 -9.75
C VAL A 285 -20.39 -6.27 -10.80
N LEU A 286 -21.66 -6.35 -10.37
CA LEU A 286 -22.76 -6.68 -11.28
C LEU A 286 -23.01 -5.58 -12.32
N GLY A 287 -22.85 -4.32 -11.92
CA GLY A 287 -23.00 -3.15 -12.80
C GLY A 287 -21.97 -3.16 -13.92
N LEU A 288 -20.70 -3.44 -13.60
CA LEU A 288 -19.62 -3.52 -14.58
C LEU A 288 -19.85 -4.65 -15.60
N VAL A 289 -20.24 -5.85 -15.13
CA VAL A 289 -20.52 -6.99 -16.02
C VAL A 289 -21.72 -6.72 -16.93
N ARG A 290 -22.78 -6.06 -16.43
CA ARG A 290 -23.98 -5.76 -17.25
C ARG A 290 -23.79 -4.63 -18.24
N SER A 291 -22.84 -3.74 -18.00
CA SER A 291 -22.61 -2.60 -18.87
C SER A 291 -21.81 -2.97 -20.13
N ASP A 292 -21.52 -4.27 -20.35
CA ASP A 292 -20.62 -4.80 -21.39
C ASP A 292 -19.23 -4.13 -21.42
N VAL A 293 -18.85 -3.47 -20.32
CA VAL A 293 -17.53 -2.82 -20.17
C VAL A 293 -16.43 -3.88 -20.02
N LEU A 294 -16.79 -5.05 -19.48
CA LEU A 294 -15.85 -6.12 -19.17
C LEU A 294 -16.10 -7.34 -20.06
N VAL A 295 -15.01 -7.93 -20.54
CA VAL A 295 -15.03 -9.25 -21.17
C VAL A 295 -15.29 -10.30 -20.09
N ILE A 296 -16.22 -11.22 -20.34
CA ILE A 296 -16.49 -12.33 -19.41
C ILE A 296 -15.40 -13.40 -19.61
N ASP A 297 -14.35 -13.28 -18.81
CA ASP A 297 -13.22 -14.21 -18.75
C ASP A 297 -13.35 -15.23 -17.59
N HIS A 298 -12.29 -16.04 -17.40
CA HIS A 298 -12.27 -17.08 -16.37
C HIS A 298 -12.41 -16.50 -14.96
N PHE A 299 -11.79 -15.34 -14.72
CA PHE A 299 -11.77 -14.68 -13.44
C PHE A 299 -13.13 -14.04 -13.13
N VAL A 300 -13.75 -13.37 -14.11
CA VAL A 300 -15.11 -12.82 -13.98
C VAL A 300 -16.12 -13.90 -13.64
N VAL A 301 -16.06 -15.05 -14.32
CA VAL A 301 -16.96 -16.18 -14.04
C VAL A 301 -16.72 -16.71 -12.62
N GLY A 302 -15.46 -16.91 -12.22
CA GLY A 302 -15.10 -17.33 -10.86
C GLY A 302 -15.60 -16.35 -9.79
N LEU A 303 -15.46 -15.04 -10.05
CA LEU A 303 -15.93 -13.98 -9.18
C LEU A 303 -17.45 -13.97 -9.02
N LEU A 304 -18.18 -14.06 -10.12
CA LEU A 304 -19.63 -14.14 -10.10
C LEU A 304 -20.10 -15.37 -9.32
N LEU A 305 -19.54 -16.56 -9.61
CA LEU A 305 -19.90 -17.79 -8.89
C LEU A 305 -19.54 -17.72 -7.41
N SER A 306 -18.43 -17.08 -7.05
CA SER A 306 -18.07 -16.80 -5.66
C SER A 306 -19.14 -15.92 -5.00
N ILE A 307 -19.53 -14.81 -5.61
CA ILE A 307 -20.56 -13.89 -5.10
C ILE A 307 -21.95 -14.53 -5.05
N ALA A 308 -22.27 -15.45 -5.97
CA ALA A 308 -23.54 -16.17 -5.99
C ALA A 308 -23.79 -17.00 -4.71
N ARG A 309 -22.73 -17.39 -3.99
CA ARG A 309 -22.82 -18.04 -2.67
C ARG A 309 -23.46 -17.14 -1.60
N ILE A 310 -23.52 -15.83 -1.84
CA ILE A 310 -24.22 -14.87 -0.97
C ILE A 310 -25.70 -14.84 -1.38
N ARG A 311 -26.59 -15.31 -0.49
CA ARG A 311 -28.03 -15.52 -0.76
C ARG A 311 -28.72 -14.41 -1.55
N ARG A 312 -28.47 -13.13 -1.22
CA ARG A 312 -29.11 -11.97 -1.88
C ARG A 312 -28.67 -11.74 -3.34
N TYR A 313 -27.56 -12.32 -3.78
CA TYR A 313 -27.04 -12.17 -5.14
C TYR A 313 -27.23 -13.43 -6.00
N GLY A 314 -27.55 -14.58 -5.43
CA GLY A 314 -27.60 -15.87 -6.13
C GLY A 314 -28.43 -15.84 -7.42
N GLU A 315 -29.71 -15.46 -7.33
CA GLU A 315 -30.59 -15.38 -8.50
C GLU A 315 -30.11 -14.34 -9.52
N ASN A 316 -29.67 -13.17 -9.03
CA ASN A 316 -29.26 -12.05 -9.86
C ASN A 316 -27.99 -12.36 -10.67
N VAL A 317 -27.01 -13.01 -10.03
CA VAL A 317 -25.80 -13.48 -10.67
C VAL A 317 -26.13 -14.57 -11.69
N MET A 318 -26.95 -15.55 -11.32
CA MET A 318 -27.28 -16.67 -12.22
C MET A 318 -28.02 -16.19 -13.47
N GLY A 319 -28.94 -15.23 -13.32
CA GLY A 319 -29.61 -14.57 -14.45
C GLY A 319 -28.63 -13.82 -15.36
N THR A 320 -27.62 -13.15 -14.78
CA THR A 320 -26.58 -12.44 -15.52
C THR A 320 -25.71 -13.42 -16.33
N LEU A 321 -25.23 -14.50 -15.71
CA LEU A 321 -24.47 -15.56 -16.38
C LEU A 321 -25.27 -16.25 -17.50
N LYS A 322 -26.55 -16.55 -17.25
CA LYS A 322 -27.43 -17.15 -18.27
C LYS A 322 -27.59 -16.24 -19.50
N THR A 323 -27.75 -14.94 -19.27
CA THR A 323 -27.88 -13.93 -20.33
C THR A 323 -26.59 -13.82 -21.15
N ALA A 324 -25.45 -13.75 -20.47
CA ALA A 324 -24.13 -13.74 -21.09
C ALA A 324 -23.87 -14.98 -21.96
N LEU A 325 -24.15 -16.17 -21.42
CA LEU A 325 -23.97 -17.43 -22.14
C LEU A 325 -24.90 -17.52 -23.37
N SER A 326 -26.16 -17.10 -23.21
CA SER A 326 -27.13 -17.09 -24.31
C SER A 326 -26.71 -16.14 -25.44
N THR A 327 -26.16 -14.99 -25.09
CA THR A 327 -25.65 -14.00 -26.05
C THR A 327 -24.43 -14.56 -26.78
N SER A 328 -23.44 -15.06 -26.03
CA SER A 328 -22.22 -15.68 -26.58
C SER A 328 -22.53 -16.86 -27.51
N TYR A 329 -23.50 -17.70 -27.16
CA TYR A 329 -23.92 -18.82 -27.99
C TYR A 329 -24.60 -18.37 -29.29
N LYS A 330 -25.45 -17.34 -29.23
CA LYS A 330 -26.06 -16.75 -30.43
C LYS A 330 -24.97 -16.19 -31.34
N ASP A 331 -24.03 -15.41 -30.81
CA ASP A 331 -22.94 -14.81 -31.59
C ASP A 331 -22.05 -15.88 -32.22
N TYR A 332 -21.74 -16.95 -31.48
CA TYR A 332 -21.04 -18.12 -32.02
C TYR A 332 -21.82 -18.76 -33.18
N LYS A 333 -23.14 -18.98 -33.01
CA LYS A 333 -23.99 -19.55 -34.07
C LYS A 333 -24.07 -18.64 -35.29
N PHE A 334 -24.17 -17.33 -35.12
CA PHE A 334 -24.20 -16.36 -36.22
C PHE A 334 -22.86 -16.29 -36.97
N SER A 335 -21.73 -16.29 -36.24
CA SER A 335 -20.40 -16.26 -36.85
C SER A 335 -20.11 -17.48 -37.73
N ARG A 336 -20.66 -18.66 -37.42
CA ARG A 336 -20.58 -19.86 -38.27
C ARG A 336 -21.18 -19.70 -39.68
N TYR A 337 -22.04 -18.71 -39.90
CA TYR A 337 -22.60 -18.39 -41.22
C TYR A 337 -21.75 -17.38 -42.01
N ILE A 338 -20.63 -16.90 -41.44
CA ILE A 338 -19.65 -16.01 -42.08
C ILE A 338 -18.36 -16.80 -42.35
N PRO A 339 -17.68 -16.65 -43.51
CA PRO A 339 -16.49 -17.43 -43.85
C PRO A 339 -15.36 -17.31 -42.81
N ARG A 340 -14.70 -18.45 -42.56
CA ARG A 340 -13.71 -18.82 -41.51
C ARG A 340 -12.50 -17.88 -41.25
N TYR A 341 -12.38 -16.71 -41.87
CA TYR A 341 -11.23 -15.82 -41.70
C TYR A 341 -11.38 -14.78 -40.58
N MET A 342 -12.49 -14.78 -39.82
CA MET A 342 -12.76 -13.77 -38.79
C MET A 342 -13.11 -14.30 -37.39
N ILE A 343 -12.83 -15.57 -37.08
CA ILE A 343 -13.23 -16.15 -35.78
C ILE A 343 -12.03 -16.77 -35.09
N SER A 344 -11.25 -15.91 -34.48
CA SER A 344 -10.47 -16.27 -33.31
C SER A 344 -10.79 -15.20 -32.28
N PHE A 345 -11.67 -15.52 -31.32
CA PHE A 345 -11.46 -15.32 -29.89
C PHE A 345 -12.78 -15.50 -29.09
N PHE A 346 -12.73 -16.42 -28.11
CA PHE A 346 -13.35 -16.38 -26.77
C PHE A 346 -14.89 -16.38 -26.71
N ILE A 347 -15.57 -17.39 -26.15
CA ILE A 347 -15.90 -17.49 -24.71
C ILE A 347 -16.10 -18.97 -24.27
N PHE A 348 -16.28 -19.89 -25.23
CA PHE A 348 -16.67 -21.28 -24.94
C PHE A 348 -15.58 -22.12 -24.25
N PRO A 349 -14.29 -22.05 -24.66
CA PRO A 349 -13.22 -22.78 -23.97
C PRO A 349 -13.01 -22.27 -22.55
N THR A 350 -13.15 -20.96 -22.31
CA THR A 350 -12.90 -20.33 -21.01
C THR A 350 -13.94 -20.72 -19.96
N ILE A 351 -15.23 -20.72 -20.32
CA ILE A 351 -16.30 -21.16 -19.41
C ILE A 351 -16.18 -22.67 -19.14
N TYR A 352 -15.88 -23.47 -20.17
CA TYR A 352 -15.70 -24.92 -20.03
C TYR A 352 -14.49 -25.25 -19.15
N ASP A 353 -13.34 -24.63 -19.38
CA ASP A 353 -12.14 -24.84 -18.58
C ASP A 353 -12.29 -24.31 -17.14
N SER A 354 -12.97 -23.17 -16.93
CA SER A 354 -13.29 -22.68 -15.58
C SER A 354 -14.22 -23.64 -14.82
N LEU A 355 -15.26 -24.17 -15.47
CA LEU A 355 -16.15 -25.16 -14.88
C LEU A 355 -15.40 -26.48 -14.61
N ASN A 356 -14.61 -26.98 -15.56
CA ASN A 356 -13.86 -28.24 -15.43
C ASN A 356 -12.75 -28.16 -14.37
N ASN A 357 -12.24 -26.96 -14.09
CA ASN A 357 -11.27 -26.69 -13.04
C ASN A 357 -11.91 -26.51 -11.65
N MET A 358 -13.15 -26.02 -11.57
CA MET A 358 -13.94 -26.01 -10.32
C MET A 358 -14.35 -27.42 -9.87
N ILE A 359 -14.58 -28.34 -10.81
CA ILE A 359 -14.89 -29.76 -10.55
C ILE A 359 -13.77 -30.46 -9.74
N LYS A 360 -12.53 -29.96 -9.79
CA LYS A 360 -11.39 -30.55 -9.07
C LYS A 360 -11.24 -30.10 -7.61
N VAL A 361 -11.96 -29.08 -7.14
CA VAL A 361 -11.66 -28.42 -5.84
C VAL A 361 -12.74 -28.63 -4.76
N GLU A 362 -14.02 -28.83 -5.08
CA GLU A 362 -15.06 -29.00 -4.03
C GLU A 362 -16.23 -29.88 -4.48
N SER A 363 -16.79 -30.60 -3.49
CA SER A 363 -17.93 -31.54 -3.50
C SER A 363 -18.94 -31.42 -4.66
N THR A 364 -19.31 -32.60 -5.17
CA THR A 364 -20.31 -32.93 -6.20
C THR A 364 -21.69 -32.25 -6.08
N ASP A 365 -22.01 -31.59 -4.96
CA ASP A 365 -23.35 -31.06 -4.70
C ASP A 365 -23.64 -29.72 -5.41
N CYS A 366 -22.63 -28.91 -5.72
CA CYS A 366 -22.84 -27.62 -6.42
C CYS A 366 -23.11 -27.76 -7.93
N LEU A 367 -22.60 -28.82 -8.56
CA LEU A 367 -22.71 -29.06 -10.01
C LEU A 367 -24.11 -29.53 -10.41
N SER A 368 -24.75 -30.32 -9.55
CA SER A 368 -26.12 -30.78 -9.71
C SER A 368 -27.08 -29.61 -9.91
N ILE A 369 -26.90 -28.53 -9.16
CA ILE A 369 -27.80 -27.37 -9.19
C ILE A 369 -27.65 -26.55 -10.48
N ILE A 370 -26.42 -26.43 -11.02
CA ILE A 370 -26.17 -25.64 -12.25
C ILE A 370 -26.62 -26.41 -13.49
N PHE A 371 -26.39 -27.72 -13.57
CA PHE A 371 -26.81 -28.52 -14.73
C PHE A 371 -28.32 -28.81 -14.75
N ILE A 372 -28.96 -29.02 -13.59
CA ILE A 372 -30.41 -29.29 -13.52
C ILE A 372 -31.23 -28.04 -13.91
N HIS A 373 -30.75 -26.82 -13.63
CA HIS A 373 -31.50 -25.60 -13.95
C HIS A 373 -31.28 -25.05 -15.37
N CYS A 374 -30.25 -25.49 -16.09
CA CYS A 374 -29.92 -24.95 -17.41
C CYS A 374 -30.48 -25.77 -18.60
N GLY A 375 -31.10 -26.93 -18.35
CA GLY A 375 -31.68 -27.76 -19.42
C GLY A 375 -30.64 -28.35 -20.40
N CYS A 376 -29.35 -28.32 -20.05
CA CYS A 376 -28.25 -28.84 -20.86
C CYS A 376 -28.06 -30.36 -20.63
N ALA A 377 -29.10 -31.16 -20.89
CA ALA A 377 -29.00 -32.61 -20.83
C ALA A 377 -28.07 -33.19 -21.92
N GLU A 378 -27.84 -32.47 -23.02
CA GLU A 378 -27.02 -32.93 -24.15
C GLU A 378 -25.50 -32.90 -23.90
N LEU A 379 -25.02 -32.16 -22.88
CA LEU A 379 -23.59 -32.13 -22.53
C LEU A 379 -23.15 -33.34 -21.70
N LEU A 380 -24.07 -34.03 -21.05
CA LEU A 380 -23.81 -35.28 -20.32
C LEU A 380 -23.63 -36.49 -21.25
N SER A 381 -24.04 -36.41 -22.52
CA SER A 381 -23.88 -37.52 -23.48
C SER A 381 -22.57 -37.46 -24.28
N MET A 382 -21.69 -36.50 -24.00
CA MET A 382 -20.36 -36.36 -24.62
C MET A 382 -19.20 -36.61 -23.64
N VAL A 383 -19.50 -37.02 -22.41
CA VAL A 383 -18.56 -37.66 -21.47
C VAL A 383 -18.91 -39.13 -21.42
#